data_AF-A0A455SSP2-F1
#
_entry.id   AF-A0A455SSP2-F1
#
_cell.length_a   1.000
_cell.length_b   1.000
_cell.length_c   1.000
_cell.angle_alpha   90.00
_cell.angle_beta   90.00
_cell.angle_gamma   90.00
#
_symmetry.space_group_name_H-M   'P 1'
#
loop_
_entity.id
_entity.type
_entity.pdbx_description
1 polymer ?
#
loop_
_entity_poly.entity_id
_entity_poly.type
_entity_poly.pdbx_seq_one_letter_code
_entity_poly.pdbx_strand_id
1 'polypeptide(L)' 'MQTKSNREELIAMYDWYRQMRETQAVSQDPASGMWNIFRYEDVERVLSDHATFSSEQNRFVPPSTAM' A
#
# COMPACT_ATOMS: atom_id res chain seq x y z
N MET A 1 -19.12 -21.77 10.38
CA MET A 1 -19.90 -21.14 9.30
C MET A 1 -19.81 -19.63 9.49
N GLN A 2 -18.87 -18.97 8.79
CA GLN A 2 -18.58 -17.54 8.96
C GLN A 2 -18.29 -16.91 7.59
N THR A 3 -19.31 -16.83 6.74
CA THR A 3 -19.15 -16.44 5.33
C THR A 3 -19.87 -15.14 4.94
N LYS A 4 -20.79 -14.63 5.77
CA LYS A 4 -21.44 -13.32 5.50
C LYS A 4 -20.52 -12.12 5.79
N SER A 5 -19.73 -12.17 6.87
CA SER A 5 -18.83 -11.08 7.31
C SER A 5 -17.76 -10.70 6.28
N ASN A 6 -17.10 -11.69 5.66
CA ASN A 6 -15.94 -11.45 4.80
C ASN A 6 -16.29 -10.68 3.50
N ARG A 7 -17.48 -10.92 2.93
CA ARG A 7 -17.88 -10.22 1.69
C ARG A 7 -18.14 -8.74 1.95
N GLU A 8 -18.80 -8.41 3.05
CA GLU A 8 -19.13 -7.03 3.41
C GLU A 8 -17.85 -6.24 3.72
N GLU A 9 -16.91 -6.85 4.44
CA GLU A 9 -15.57 -6.28 4.70
C GLU A 9 -14.79 -6.03 3.40
N LEU A 10 -14.79 -7.00 2.46
CA LEU A 10 -14.15 -6.82 1.15
C LEU A 10 -14.79 -5.68 0.35
N ILE A 11 -16.12 -5.58 0.33
CA ILE A 11 -16.82 -4.49 -0.37
C ILE A 11 -16.45 -3.14 0.23
N ALA A 12 -16.48 -3.02 1.56
CA ALA A 12 -16.11 -1.79 2.26
C ALA A 12 -14.65 -1.38 1.94
N MET A 13 -13.72 -2.34 1.87
CA MET A 13 -12.34 -2.09 1.48
C MET A 13 -12.22 -1.58 0.03
N TYR A 14 -12.94 -2.16 -0.93
CA TYR A 14 -12.91 -1.71 -2.32
C TYR A 14 -13.56 -0.34 -2.52
N ASP A 15 -14.63 -0.03 -1.78
CA ASP A 15 -15.25 1.30 -1.79
C ASP A 15 -14.30 2.35 -1.21
N TRP A 16 -13.57 2.01 -0.14
CA TRP A 16 -12.53 2.89 0.38
C TRP A 16 -11.41 3.12 -0.63
N TYR A 17 -10.92 2.08 -1.33
CA TYR A 17 -9.93 2.24 -2.39
C TYR A 17 -10.45 3.12 -3.55
N ARG A 18 -11.74 3.05 -3.87
CA ARG A 18 -12.36 3.95 -4.87
C ARG A 18 -12.26 5.40 -4.41
N GLN A 19 -12.66 5.68 -3.17
CA GLN A 19 -12.58 7.03 -2.61
C GLN A 19 -11.14 7.55 -2.63
N MET A 20 -10.17 6.74 -2.20
CA MET A 20 -8.77 7.15 -2.15
C MET A 20 -8.20 7.47 -3.55
N ARG A 21 -8.58 6.74 -4.60
CA ARG A 21 -8.17 7.08 -5.99
C ARG A 21 -8.63 8.47 -6.44
N GLU A 22 -9.78 8.92 -5.94
CA GLU A 22 -10.38 10.21 -6.31
C GLU A 22 -9.85 11.36 -5.46
N THR A 23 -9.66 11.14 -4.15
CA THR A 23 -9.35 12.21 -3.20
C THR A 23 -7.86 12.32 -2.89
N GLN A 24 -7.17 11.20 -2.72
CA GLN A 24 -5.81 11.11 -2.19
C GLN A 24 -5.05 9.93 -2.83
N ALA A 25 -4.89 9.99 -4.15
CA ALA A 25 -4.35 8.89 -4.96
C ALA A 25 -2.94 8.43 -4.54
N VAL A 26 -2.18 9.33 -3.90
CA VAL A 26 -0.90 9.05 -3.23
C VAL A 26 -0.99 9.65 -1.83
N SER A 27 -0.94 8.81 -0.80
CA SER A 27 -1.09 9.24 0.60
C SER A 27 -0.02 8.61 1.48
N GLN A 28 0.62 9.41 2.32
CA GLN A 28 1.51 8.89 3.35
C GLN A 28 0.67 8.41 4.54
N ASP A 29 0.90 7.18 4.99
CA ASP A 29 0.39 6.70 6.27
C ASP A 29 1.21 7.33 7.40
N PRO A 30 0.61 8.15 8.28
CA PRO A 30 1.34 8.82 9.35
C PRO A 30 1.89 7.85 10.40
N ALA A 31 1.32 6.64 10.54
CA ALA A 31 1.77 5.68 11.53
C ALA A 31 3.09 4.99 11.12
N SER A 32 3.18 4.54 9.86
CA SER A 32 4.37 3.85 9.34
C SER A 32 5.32 4.76 8.56
N GLY A 33 4.87 5.94 8.12
CA GLY A 33 5.58 6.79 7.17
C GLY A 33 5.59 6.27 5.74
N MET A 34 4.92 5.14 5.46
CA MET A 34 4.87 4.52 4.14
C MET A 34 3.93 5.28 3.20
N TRP A 35 4.24 5.21 1.90
CA TRP A 35 3.38 5.78 0.87
C TRP A 35 2.44 4.72 0.30
N ASN A 36 1.14 5.00 0.35
CA ASN A 36 0.11 4.23 -0.33
C ASN A 36 -0.18 4.85 -1.69
N ILE A 37 -0.26 4.02 -2.73
CA ILE A 37 -0.52 4.42 -4.11
C ILE A 37 -1.75 3.64 -4.61
N PHE A 38 -2.77 4.36 -5.09
CA PHE A 38 -4.08 3.77 -5.35
C PHE A 38 -4.45 3.68 -6.85
N ARG A 39 -3.82 4.48 -7.70
CA ARG A 39 -4.10 4.47 -9.15
C ARG A 39 -3.18 3.49 -9.88
N TYR A 40 -3.74 2.86 -10.90
CA TYR A 40 -3.01 1.86 -11.67
C TYR A 40 -1.80 2.46 -12.38
N GLU A 41 -1.95 3.63 -13.01
CA GLU A 41 -0.83 4.28 -13.72
C GLU A 41 0.34 4.63 -12.80
N ASP A 42 0.05 5.02 -11.56
CA ASP A 42 1.07 5.38 -10.58
C ASP A 42 1.80 4.13 -10.08
N VAL A 43 1.06 3.04 -9.82
CA VAL A 43 1.66 1.75 -9.45
C VAL A 43 2.52 1.20 -10.57
N GLU A 44 2.03 1.20 -11.82
CA GLU A 44 2.78 0.76 -12.99
C GLU A 44 4.10 1.52 -13.13
N ARG A 45 4.05 2.86 -12.98
CA ARG A 45 5.24 3.71 -13.02
C ARG A 45 6.25 3.33 -11.94
N VAL A 46 5.80 3.20 -10.69
CA VAL A 46 6.69 2.86 -9.56
C VAL A 46 7.35 1.50 -9.76
N LEU A 47 6.58 0.51 -10.23
CA LEU A 47 7.11 -0.83 -10.48
C LEU A 47 8.07 -0.88 -11.69
N SER A 48 7.90 0.03 -12.66
CA SER A 48 8.73 0.06 -13.88
C SER A 48 10.01 0.89 -13.72
N ASP A 49 9.98 1.97 -12.93
CA ASP A 49 11.12 2.85 -12.70
C ASP A 49 11.95 2.39 -11.48
N HIS A 50 12.59 1.24 -11.63
CA HIS A 50 13.41 0.65 -10.57
C HIS A 50 14.67 1.47 -10.24
N ALA A 51 15.08 2.40 -11.11
CA ALA A 51 16.21 3.30 -10.85
C ALA A 51 15.84 4.35 -9.79
N THR A 52 14.60 4.83 -9.80
CA THR A 52 14.06 5.73 -8.77
C THR A 52 13.49 4.96 -7.57
N PHE A 53 12.80 3.83 -7.81
CA PHE A 53 12.10 3.04 -6.79
C PHE A 53 12.73 1.66 -6.63
N SER A 54 13.72 1.56 -5.74
CA SER A 54 14.37 0.28 -5.43
C SER A 54 13.45 -0.67 -4.63
N SER A 55 13.60 -1.97 -4.86
CA SER A 55 12.98 -3.02 -4.04
C SER A 55 13.80 -3.37 -2.78
N GLU A 56 14.90 -2.66 -2.51
CA GLU A 56 15.70 -2.87 -1.30
C GLU A 56 14.93 -2.51 -0.02
N GLN A 57 14.49 -3.53 0.72
CA GLN A 57 13.75 -3.37 1.97
C GLN A 57 14.64 -3.35 3.23
N ASN A 58 15.96 -3.54 3.08
CA ASN A 58 16.91 -3.71 4.18
C ASN A 58 17.01 -2.48 5.11
N ARG A 59 16.47 -1.34 4.70
CA ARG A 59 16.42 -0.09 5.49
C ARG A 59 15.25 -0.05 6.47
N PHE A 60 14.30 -0.98 6.38
CA PHE A 60 13.04 -0.96 7.15
C PHE A 60 12.91 -2.11 8.15
N VAL A 61 13.81 -3.10 8.10
CA VAL A 61 13.97 -4.09 9.17
C VAL A 61 15.04 -3.54 10.11
N PRO A 62 14.78 -3.36 11.43
CA PRO A 62 15.85 -3.02 12.35
C PRO A 62 16.95 -4.09 12.20
N PRO A 63 18.25 -3.73 12.18
CA PRO A 63 19.30 -4.73 12.07
C PRO A 63 19.04 -5.75 13.16
N SER A 64 18.86 -7.02 12.77
CA SER A 64 18.78 -8.10 13.73
C SER A 64 20.07 -8.00 14.53
N THR A 65 19.98 -7.58 15.79
CA THR A 65 21.09 -7.62 16.72
C THR A 65 21.59 -9.06 16.68
N ALA A 66 22.71 -9.27 16.02
CA ALA A 66 23.42 -10.54 16.07
C ALA A 66 23.73 -10.77 17.56
N MET A 67 23.18 -11.85 18.11
CA MET A 67 23.70 -12.43 19.35
C MET A 67 25.09 -13.01 19.09
#